data_AF-A0A4Q5KMJ5-F1
#
_entry.id   AF-A0A4Q5KMJ5-F1
#
_cell.length_a   1.000
_cell.length_b   1.000
_cell.length_c   1.000
_cell.angle_alpha   90.00
_cell.angle_beta   90.00
_cell.angle_gamma   90.00
#
_symmetry.space_group_name_H-M   'P 1'
#
loop_
_entity.id
_entity.type
_entity.pdbx_description
1 polymer ?
#
loop_
_entity_poly.entity_id
_entity_poly.type
_entity_poly.pdbx_seq_one_letter_code
_entity_poly.pdbx_strand_id
1 'polypeptide(L)'
;MINISALEDMFEGDEAIIKELFSLYLNENACIIQKIRLEYDSDNLTALYNTAHTLSGALGNLFEIDITSQIKEIERLSKSDTKPDAEIIESVISELKNISDQMNQYLS
;
A
#
# COMPACT_ATOMS: atom_id res chain seq x y z
N MET A 1 1.69 -8.84 -1.37
CA MET A 1 2.77 -9.16 -0.41
C MET A 1 4.10 -8.60 -0.91
N ILE A 2 5.03 -8.29 0.00
CA ILE A 2 6.37 -7.79 -0.34
C ILE A 2 7.27 -8.95 -0.76
N ASN A 3 8.00 -8.77 -1.87
CA ASN A 3 9.07 -9.68 -2.28
C ASN A 3 10.37 -9.35 -1.52
N ILE A 4 10.53 -9.92 -0.33
CA ILE A 4 11.71 -9.69 0.53
C ILE A 4 12.99 -10.15 -0.16
N SER A 5 12.99 -11.28 -0.86
CA SER A 5 14.17 -11.77 -1.58
C SER A 5 14.65 -10.80 -2.65
N ALA A 6 13.73 -10.14 -3.37
CA ALA A 6 14.11 -9.10 -4.33
C ALA A 6 14.73 -7.86 -3.66
N LEU A 7 14.28 -7.51 -2.46
CA LEU A 7 14.89 -6.44 -1.67
C LEU A 7 16.29 -6.84 -1.16
N GLU A 8 16.44 -8.07 -0.68
CA GLU A 8 17.74 -8.63 -0.27
C GLU A 8 18.73 -8.64 -1.45
N ASP A 9 18.30 -9.06 -2.63
CA ASP A 9 19.13 -9.02 -3.85
C ASP A 9 19.50 -7.57 -4.22
N MET A 10 18.56 -6.63 -4.11
CA MET A 10 18.80 -5.21 -4.45
C MET A 10 19.79 -4.53 -3.50
N PHE A 11 19.76 -4.90 -2.22
CA PHE A 11 20.63 -4.32 -1.18
C PHE A 11 21.83 -5.20 -0.83
N GLU A 12 22.18 -6.17 -1.68
CA GLU A 12 23.32 -7.09 -1.47
C GLU A 12 23.30 -7.81 -0.11
N GLY A 13 22.10 -8.09 0.42
CA GLY A 13 21.87 -8.72 1.71
C GLY A 13 22.02 -7.79 2.92
N ASP A 14 22.09 -6.47 2.73
CA ASP A 14 22.12 -5.51 3.84
C ASP A 14 20.74 -5.39 4.53
N GLU A 15 20.54 -6.26 5.51
CA GLU A 15 19.33 -6.31 6.33
C GLU A 15 19.03 -4.98 7.04
N ALA A 16 20.04 -4.19 7.40
CA ALA A 16 19.83 -2.93 8.12
C ALA A 16 19.09 -1.91 7.24
N ILE A 17 19.43 -1.84 5.95
CA ILE A 17 18.76 -0.96 4.99
C ILE A 17 17.31 -1.40 4.78
N ILE A 18 17.05 -2.71 4.69
CA ILE A 18 15.69 -3.25 4.54
C ILE A 18 14.84 -2.91 5.77
N LYS A 19 15.40 -3.05 6.97
CA LYS A 19 14.71 -2.68 8.23
C LYS A 19 14.42 -1.19 8.31
N GLU A 20 15.35 -0.33 7.88
CA GLU A 20 15.12 1.12 7.82
C GLU A 20 14.01 1.46 6.82
N LEU A 21 14.03 0.84 5.64
CA LEU A 21 13.01 1.01 4.61
C LEU A 21 11.61 0.60 5.10
N PHE A 22 11.48 -0.56 5.77
CA PHE A 22 10.21 -1.00 6.34
C PHE A 22 9.74 -0.08 7.48
N SER A 23 10.65 0.34 8.35
CA SER A 23 10.32 1.28 9.43
C SER A 23 9.82 2.62 8.89
N LEU A 24 10.46 3.13 7.83
CA LEU A 24 10.05 4.35 7.15
C LEU A 24 8.64 4.21 6.55
N TYR A 25 8.40 3.14 5.80
CA TYR A 25 7.09 2.89 5.21
C TYR A 25 5.99 2.79 6.27
N LEU A 26 6.20 2.00 7.32
CA LEU A 26 5.22 1.82 8.40
C LEU A 26 4.91 3.15 9.11
N ASN A 27 5.91 4.00 9.30
CA ASN A 27 5.73 5.31 9.93
C ASN A 27 4.95 6.27 9.01
N GLU A 28 5.31 6.36 7.73
CA GLU A 28 4.63 7.22 6.75
C GLU A 28 3.19 6.79 6.48
N ASN A 29 2.90 5.49 6.62
CA ASN A 29 1.61 4.89 6.27
C ASN A 29 0.82 4.37 7.48
N ALA A 30 1.17 4.78 8.71
CA ALA A 30 0.56 4.26 9.94
C ALA A 30 -0.98 4.33 9.97
N CYS A 31 -1.56 5.35 9.33
CA CYS A 31 -3.02 5.56 9.27
C CYS A 31 -3.61 5.31 7.87
N ILE A 32 -2.88 4.68 6.93
CA ILE A 32 -3.31 4.57 5.53
C ILE A 32 -4.65 3.84 5.38
N ILE A 33 -4.86 2.77 6.15
CA ILE A 33 -6.11 1.99 6.14
C ILE A 33 -7.29 2.84 6.61
N GLN A 34 -7.10 3.60 7.70
CA GLN A 34 -8.14 4.48 8.24
C GLN A 34 -8.47 5.60 7.26
N LYS A 35 -7.44 6.14 6.60
CA LYS A 35 -7.56 7.19 5.58
C LYS A 35 -8.36 6.71 4.37
N ILE A 36 -8.01 5.56 3.80
CA ILE A 36 -8.74 4.97 2.65
C ILE A 36 -10.21 4.74 3.01
N ARG A 37 -10.49 4.16 4.18
CA ARG A 37 -11.86 3.91 4.64
C ARG A 37 -12.66 5.21 4.78
N LEU A 38 -12.07 6.22 5.42
CA LEU A 38 -12.72 7.53 5.58
C LEU A 38 -13.02 8.19 4.22
N GLU A 39 -12.04 8.20 3.31
CA GLU A 39 -12.19 8.79 1.98
C GLU A 39 -13.25 8.08 1.14
N TYR A 40 -13.33 6.74 1.26
CA TYR A 40 -14.35 5.93 0.60
C TYR A 40 -15.76 6.14 1.17
N ASP A 41 -15.89 6.12 2.50
CA ASP A 41 -17.19 6.27 3.18
C ASP A 41 -17.77 7.68 3.04
N SER A 42 -16.91 8.69 2.84
CA SER A 42 -17.30 10.08 2.63
C SER A 42 -17.50 10.47 1.16
N ASP A 43 -17.40 9.52 0.22
CA ASP A 43 -17.44 9.77 -1.24
C ASP A 43 -16.41 10.82 -1.70
N ASN A 44 -15.29 10.95 -0.99
CA ASN A 44 -14.23 11.88 -1.32
C ASN A 44 -13.29 11.28 -2.37
N LEU A 45 -13.79 11.13 -3.59
CA LEU A 45 -13.09 10.47 -4.70
C LEU A 45 -11.78 11.17 -5.08
N THR A 46 -11.71 12.50 -4.95
CA THR A 46 -10.45 13.23 -5.19
C THR A 46 -9.37 12.85 -4.17
N ALA A 47 -9.73 12.74 -2.88
CA ALA A 47 -8.78 12.32 -1.86
C ALA A 47 -8.40 10.84 -2.04
N LEU A 48 -9.38 9.98 -2.32
CA LEU A 48 -9.16 8.56 -2.58
C LEU A 48 -8.23 8.33 -3.78
N TYR A 49 -8.39 9.10 -4.86
CA TYR A 49 -7.49 9.10 -6.01
C TYR A 49 -6.05 9.41 -5.60
N ASN A 50 -5.84 10.52 -4.87
CA ASN A 50 -4.51 10.94 -4.45
C ASN A 50 -3.85 9.91 -3.52
N THR A 51 -4.62 9.35 -2.59
CA THR A 51 -4.15 8.30 -1.67
C THR A 51 -3.76 7.05 -2.44
N ALA A 52 -4.58 6.57 -3.37
CA ALA A 52 -4.27 5.42 -4.21
C ALA A 52 -3.03 5.64 -5.08
N HIS A 53 -2.89 6.83 -5.68
CA HIS A 53 -1.73 7.20 -6.50
C HIS A 53 -0.41 7.14 -5.70
N THR A 54 -0.37 7.80 -4.54
CA THR A 54 0.81 7.79 -3.67
C THR A 54 1.13 6.37 -3.18
N LEU A 55 0.11 5.63 -2.77
CA LEU A 55 0.26 4.26 -2.28
C LEU A 55 0.81 3.32 -3.36
N SER A 56 0.36 3.44 -4.60
CA SER A 56 0.89 2.63 -5.71
C SER A 56 2.38 2.89 -5.93
N GLY A 57 2.83 4.14 -5.80
CA GLY A 57 4.26 4.48 -5.89
C GLY A 57 5.08 3.89 -4.75
N ALA A 58 4.60 4.05 -3.52
CA ALA A 58 5.28 3.54 -2.32
C ALA A 58 5.42 2.02 -2.34
N LEU A 59 4.35 1.30 -2.67
CA LEU A 59 4.34 -0.16 -2.77
C LEU A 59 5.17 -0.67 -3.96
N GLY A 60 5.18 0.05 -5.08
CA GLY A 60 6.03 -0.26 -6.22
C GLY A 60 7.53 -0.24 -5.87
N ASN A 61 7.96 0.70 -5.03
CA ASN A 61 9.34 0.76 -4.53
C ASN A 61 9.70 -0.41 -3.59
N LEU A 62 8.70 -1.10 -3.04
CA LEU A 62 8.86 -2.26 -2.16
C LEU A 62 8.72 -3.58 -2.91
N PHE A 63 8.68 -3.57 -4.25
CA PHE A 63 8.43 -4.77 -5.07
C PHE A 63 7.15 -5.52 -4.68
N GLU A 64 6.14 -4.79 -4.22
CA GLU A 64 4.79 -5.33 -4.02
C GLU A 64 4.09 -5.36 -5.39
N ILE A 65 3.61 -6.54 -5.78
CA ILE A 65 2.97 -6.73 -7.10
C ILE A 65 1.53 -7.25 -7.01
N ASP A 66 1.09 -7.74 -5.87
CA ASP A 66 -0.17 -8.48 -5.77
C ASP A 66 -1.36 -7.52 -5.80
N ILE A 67 -1.28 -6.39 -5.08
CA ILE A 67 -2.40 -5.43 -4.99
C ILE A 67 -2.26 -4.20 -5.87
N THR A 68 -1.12 -4.05 -6.56
CA THR A 68 -0.88 -2.92 -7.47
C THR A 68 -1.97 -2.77 -8.53
N SER A 69 -2.51 -3.88 -9.05
CA SER A 69 -3.60 -3.83 -10.04
C SER A 69 -4.90 -3.27 -9.47
N GLN A 70 -5.27 -3.66 -8.25
CA GLN A 70 -6.47 -3.20 -7.55
C GLN A 70 -6.34 -1.73 -7.12
N ILE A 71 -5.16 -1.32 -6.64
CA ILE A 71 -4.88 0.08 -6.29
C ILE A 71 -5.00 0.98 -7.52
N LYS A 72 -4.45 0.55 -8.67
CA LYS A 72 -4.60 1.27 -9.94
C LYS A 72 -6.04 1.36 -10.41
N GLU A 73 -6.85 0.34 -10.13
CA GLU A 73 -8.28 0.39 -10.45
C GLU A 73 -9.03 1.39 -9.57
N ILE A 74 -8.74 1.43 -8.26
CA ILE A 74 -9.26 2.45 -7.34
C ILE A 74 -8.85 3.85 -7.83
N GLU A 75 -7.58 4.03 -8.19
CA GLU A 75 -7.05 5.29 -8.73
C GLU A 75 -7.81 5.70 -10.00
N ARG A 76 -7.96 4.79 -10.96
CA ARG A 76 -8.62 5.03 -12.24
C ARG A 76 -10.09 5.41 -12.06
N LEU A 77 -10.84 4.65 -11.26
CA LEU A 77 -12.26 4.88 -11.01
C LEU A 77 -12.49 6.21 -10.27
N SER A 78 -11.69 6.47 -9.23
CA SER A 78 -11.80 7.71 -8.45
C SER A 78 -11.46 8.94 -9.28
N LYS A 79 -10.50 8.83 -10.21
CA LYS A 79 -10.16 9.90 -11.16
C LYS A 79 -11.29 10.20 -12.16
N SER A 80 -12.15 9.22 -12.46
CA SER A 80 -13.29 9.38 -13.37
C SER A 80 -14.59 9.72 -12.65
N ASP A 81 -14.54 10.14 -11.38
CA ASP A 81 -15.70 10.36 -10.51
C ASP A 81 -16.62 9.13 -10.37
N THR A 82 -16.05 7.93 -10.52
CA THR A 82 -16.75 6.66 -10.31
C THR A 82 -16.35 6.07 -8.98
N LYS A 83 -17.32 5.79 -8.10
CA LYS A 83 -17.06 5.12 -6.83
C LYS A 83 -16.56 3.69 -7.07
N PRO A 84 -15.42 3.27 -6.50
CA PRO A 84 -14.95 1.89 -6.58
C PRO A 84 -15.89 0.91 -5.88
N ASP A 85 -15.89 -0.34 -6.34
CA ASP A 85 -16.63 -1.40 -5.67
C ASP A 85 -16.08 -1.63 -4.25
N ALA A 86 -16.98 -1.81 -3.29
CA ALA A 86 -16.61 -2.00 -1.89
C ALA A 86 -15.71 -3.23 -1.70
N GLU A 87 -15.91 -4.28 -2.48
CA GLU A 87 -15.08 -5.49 -2.46
C GLU A 87 -13.61 -5.18 -2.79
N ILE A 88 -13.35 -4.28 -3.74
CA ILE A 88 -11.98 -3.88 -4.10
C ILE A 88 -11.33 -3.11 -2.95
N ILE A 89 -12.08 -2.23 -2.29
CA ILE A 89 -11.60 -1.44 -1.15
C ILE A 89 -11.25 -2.35 0.03
N GLU A 90 -12.16 -3.26 0.40
CA GLU A 90 -11.93 -4.19 1.50
C GLU A 90 -10.78 -5.15 1.20
N SER A 91 -10.65 -5.61 -0.05
CA SER A 91 -9.51 -6.42 -0.47
C SER A 91 -8.19 -5.67 -0.30
N VAL A 92 -8.10 -4.40 -0.75
CA VAL A 92 -6.88 -3.59 -0.59
C VAL A 92 -6.58 -3.32 0.88
N ILE A 93 -7.59 -3.02 1.70
CA ILE A 93 -7.41 -2.82 3.15
C ILE A 93 -6.86 -4.08 3.82
N SER A 94 -7.42 -5.26 3.49
CA SER A 94 -6.97 -6.53 4.04
C SER A 94 -5.50 -6.80 3.68
N GLU A 95 -5.12 -6.54 2.43
CA GLU A 95 -3.75 -6.78 1.98
C GLU A 95 -2.74 -5.75 2.52
N LEU A 96 -3.13 -4.48 2.69
CA LEU A 96 -2.29 -3.50 3.39
C LEU A 96 -2.00 -3.92 4.83
N LYS A 97 -2.97 -4.55 5.49
CA LYS A 97 -2.75 -5.14 6.81
C LYS A 97 -1.76 -6.31 6.73
N ASN A 98 -1.92 -7.22 5.77
CA ASN A 98 -0.97 -8.33 5.58
C ASN A 98 0.46 -7.84 5.32
N ILE A 99 0.61 -6.80 4.49
CA ILE A 99 1.91 -6.14 4.21
C ILE A 99 2.50 -5.56 5.49
N SER A 100 1.69 -4.85 6.28
CA SER A 100 2.14 -4.28 7.55
C SER A 100 2.55 -5.36 8.56
N ASP A 101 1.79 -6.45 8.63
CA ASP A 101 2.09 -7.60 9.49
C ASP A 101 3.39 -8.30 9.04
N GLN A 102 3.60 -8.47 7.73
CA GLN A 102 4.84 -9.00 7.16
C GLN A 102 6.06 -8.15 7.51
N MET A 103 5.96 -6.82 7.37
CA MET A 103 7.04 -5.90 7.74
C MET A 103 7.37 -5.96 9.23
N ASN A 104 6.35 -5.94 10.10
CA ASN A 104 6.55 -6.06 11.55
C ASN A 104 7.19 -7.38 11.95
N GLN A 105 6.84 -8.47 11.28
CA GLN A 105 7.48 -9.78 11.48
C GLN A 105 8.95 -9.76 11.09
N TYR A 106 9.32 -9.06 10.02
CA TYR A 106 10.72 -8.92 9.59
C TYR A 106 11.54 -8.01 10.53
N LEU A 107 10.90 -7.04 11.18
CA LEU A 107 11.54 -6.12 12.14
C LEU A 107 11.76 -6.73 13.53
N SER A 108 11.10 -7.84 13.84
CA SER A 108 11.18 -8.55 15.13
C SER A 108 12.44 -9.40 15.25
#